data_AF-M0H6P1-F1
#
_entry.id   AF-M0H6P1-F1
#
_cell.length_a   1.000
_cell.length_b   1.000
_cell.length_c   1.000
_cell.angle_alpha   90.00
_cell.angle_beta   90.00
_cell.angle_gamma   90.00
#
_symmetry.space_group_name_H-M   'P 1'
#
loop_
_entity.id
_entity.type
_entity.pdbx_description
1 polymer ?
#
loop_
_entity_poly.entity_id
_entity_poly.type
_entity_poly.pdbx_seq_one_letter_code
_entity_poly.pdbx_strand_id
1 'polypeptide(L)'
;MPFLAKISIIEEEYPEFHKQLVEDPYLLDDINSYFKKELTDDEKEKRVEDILEVDENEPKESRLKSFLSSTQRVTTANIRPFLNLSDQSYSSGLEDFDEVMRFLKTGQQSELLDRIKDIREKGGSFDQYCDAIDDELQTYQSISRDQPMYAIINSLVNVFDRLEEEEQNEVSRVVGRYLTREPGRQFLKYLDASSVSYTHL
;
A
#
# COMPACT_ATOMS: atom_id res chain seq x y z
N MET A 1 -1.10 23.45 2.44
CA MET A 1 -2.43 23.97 2.82
C MET A 1 -3.60 23.51 1.94
N PRO A 2 -3.51 23.19 0.63
CA PRO A 2 -4.69 22.80 -0.15
C PRO A 2 -5.10 21.32 -0.04
N PHE A 3 -4.21 20.44 0.44
CA PHE A 3 -4.47 19.00 0.40
C PHE A 3 -5.44 18.50 1.48
N LEU A 4 -5.29 18.96 2.72
CA LEU A 4 -6.19 18.61 3.82
C LEU A 4 -7.63 19.04 3.55
N ALA A 5 -7.80 20.26 3.04
CA ALA A 5 -9.11 20.76 2.65
C ALA A 5 -9.76 19.89 1.56
N LYS A 6 -8.97 19.33 0.64
CA LYS A 6 -9.47 18.41 -0.39
C LYS A 6 -9.94 17.10 0.24
N ILE A 7 -9.20 16.54 1.20
CA ILE A 7 -9.60 15.33 1.93
C ILE A 7 -10.88 15.58 2.75
N SER A 8 -10.98 16.71 3.46
CA SER A 8 -12.19 17.07 4.21
C SER A 8 -13.43 17.23 3.30
N ILE A 9 -13.27 17.84 2.12
CA ILE A 9 -14.37 17.92 1.13
C ILE A 9 -14.75 16.54 0.61
N ILE A 10 -13.78 15.64 0.41
CA ILE A 10 -14.07 14.26 0.00
C ILE A 10 -14.84 13.51 1.09
N GLU A 11 -14.43 13.65 2.35
CA GLU A 11 -15.10 13.07 3.50
C GLU A 11 -16.56 13.56 3.64
N GLU A 12 -16.80 14.86 3.46
CA GLU A 12 -18.12 15.47 3.62
C GLU A 12 -19.05 15.27 2.41
N GLU A 13 -18.55 15.47 1.18
CA GLU A 13 -19.38 15.49 -0.02
C GLU A 13 -19.42 14.15 -0.78
N TYR A 14 -18.41 13.29 -0.60
CA TYR A 14 -18.25 12.02 -1.33
C TYR A 14 -17.90 10.85 -0.40
N PRO A 15 -18.78 10.50 0.57
CA PRO A 15 -18.46 9.53 1.62
C PRO A 15 -18.17 8.12 1.08
N GLU A 16 -18.81 7.68 0.00
CA GLU A 16 -18.52 6.37 -0.61
C GLU A 16 -17.13 6.34 -1.27
N PHE A 17 -16.73 7.44 -1.92
CA PHE A 17 -15.37 7.58 -2.44
C PHE A 17 -14.35 7.68 -1.30
N HIS A 18 -14.69 8.37 -0.20
CA HIS A 18 -13.85 8.42 0.99
C HIS A 18 -13.59 7.01 1.57
N LYS A 19 -14.60 6.13 1.64
CA LYS A 19 -14.39 4.72 2.06
C LYS A 19 -13.41 4.00 1.15
N GLN A 20 -13.55 4.15 -0.16
CA GLN A 20 -12.61 3.56 -1.13
C GLN A 20 -11.18 4.10 -0.97
N LEU A 21 -11.03 5.38 -0.59
CA LEU A 21 -9.72 5.96 -0.28
C LEU A 21 -9.12 5.42 1.02
N VAL A 22 -9.95 5.09 2.01
CA VAL A 22 -9.49 4.44 3.24
C VAL A 22 -9.01 3.02 2.94
N GLU A 23 -9.74 2.28 2.10
CA GLU A 23 -9.39 0.92 1.67
C GLU A 23 -8.16 0.88 0.75
N ASP A 24 -8.05 1.86 -0.16
CA ASP A 24 -6.91 2.02 -1.05
C ASP A 24 -6.39 3.47 -1.05
N PRO A 25 -5.45 3.80 -0.15
CA PRO A 25 -4.88 5.14 -0.02
C PRO A 25 -4.06 5.63 -1.23
N TYR A 26 -3.91 4.81 -2.27
CA TYR A 26 -3.18 5.15 -3.48
C TYR A 26 -4.10 5.38 -4.68
N LEU A 27 -5.40 5.16 -4.51
CA LEU A 27 -6.40 5.37 -5.55
C LEU A 27 -6.36 6.80 -6.13
N LEU A 28 -6.05 7.82 -5.32
CA LEU A 28 -5.87 9.18 -5.84
C LEU A 28 -4.66 9.32 -6.77
N ASP A 29 -3.57 8.59 -6.55
CA ASP A 29 -2.39 8.57 -7.42
C ASP A 29 -2.72 7.92 -8.76
N ASP A 30 -3.44 6.79 -8.73
CA ASP A 30 -3.93 6.09 -9.92
C ASP A 30 -4.89 6.99 -10.72
N ILE A 31 -5.83 7.69 -10.08
CA ILE A 31 -6.74 8.66 -10.72
C ILE A 31 -5.97 9.84 -11.32
N ASN A 32 -4.97 10.37 -10.60
CA ASN A 32 -4.13 11.46 -11.14
C ASN A 32 -3.35 11.00 -12.37
N SER A 33 -2.86 9.75 -12.37
CA SER A 33 -2.14 9.14 -13.50
C SER A 33 -3.07 8.89 -14.68
N TYR A 34 -4.32 8.46 -14.42
CA TYR A 34 -5.39 8.34 -15.42
C TYR A 34 -5.66 9.68 -16.12
N PHE A 35 -5.84 10.77 -15.35
CA PHE A 35 -6.07 12.10 -15.94
C PHE A 35 -4.89 12.63 -16.77
N LYS A 36 -3.66 12.19 -16.47
CA LYS A 36 -2.47 12.53 -17.24
C LYS A 36 -2.22 11.60 -18.44
N LYS A 37 -3.00 10.52 -18.58
CA LYS A 37 -2.77 9.45 -19.57
C LYS A 37 -1.41 8.76 -19.39
N GLU A 38 -0.96 8.68 -18.13
CA GLU A 38 0.31 8.05 -17.73
C GLU A 38 0.07 6.67 -17.07
N LEU A 39 -1.19 6.28 -16.88
CA LEU A 39 -1.55 4.97 -16.37
C LEU A 39 -1.35 3.92 -17.48
N THR A 40 -0.53 2.91 -17.21
CA THR A 40 -0.13 1.88 -18.18
C THR A 40 -0.74 0.51 -17.91
N ASP A 41 -1.59 0.42 -16.88
CA ASP A 41 -2.19 -0.81 -16.40
C ASP A 41 -3.69 -0.79 -16.73
N ASP A 42 -4.09 -1.62 -17.69
CA ASP A 42 -5.46 -1.69 -18.21
C ASP A 42 -6.49 -2.08 -17.13
N GLU A 43 -6.10 -2.89 -16.13
CA GLU A 43 -6.99 -3.27 -15.03
C GLU A 43 -7.22 -2.09 -14.08
N LYS A 44 -6.16 -1.32 -13.80
CA LYS A 44 -6.28 -0.09 -13.03
C LYS A 44 -7.05 0.99 -13.76
N GLU A 45 -6.85 1.11 -15.07
CA GLU A 45 -7.59 2.06 -15.91
C GLU A 45 -9.08 1.75 -15.84
N LYS A 46 -9.46 0.49 -16.05
CA LYS A 46 -10.84 0.06 -15.92
C LYS A 46 -11.42 0.30 -14.54
N ARG A 47 -10.67 0.00 -13.46
CA ARG A 47 -11.10 0.29 -12.08
C ARG A 47 -11.34 1.79 -11.86
N VAL A 48 -10.45 2.64 -12.37
CA VAL A 48 -10.60 4.10 -12.27
C VAL A 48 -11.80 4.57 -13.08
N GLU A 49 -12.02 4.01 -14.27
CA GLU A 49 -13.21 4.30 -15.08
C GLU A 49 -14.48 3.88 -14.34
N ASP A 50 -14.54 2.65 -13.83
CA ASP A 50 -15.68 2.15 -13.05
C ASP A 50 -15.98 3.10 -11.87
N ILE A 51 -14.97 3.60 -11.16
CA ILE A 51 -15.14 4.55 -10.03
C ILE A 51 -15.58 5.95 -10.47
N LEU A 52 -15.20 6.38 -11.68
CA LEU A 52 -15.54 7.69 -12.22
C LEU A 52 -16.80 7.68 -13.11
N GLU A 53 -17.31 6.51 -13.47
CA GLU A 53 -18.43 6.28 -14.39
C GLU A 53 -19.66 5.64 -13.74
N VAL A 54 -19.72 5.47 -12.40
CA VAL A 54 -20.95 4.93 -11.80
C VAL A 54 -22.13 5.91 -11.99
N ASP A 55 -23.05 5.44 -12.83
CA ASP A 55 -24.42 5.86 -13.05
C ASP A 55 -24.70 7.17 -13.83
N GLU A 56 -25.14 7.00 -15.08
CA GLU A 56 -25.87 8.01 -15.87
C GLU A 56 -27.15 8.53 -15.17
N ASN A 57 -27.59 7.88 -14.07
CA ASN A 57 -28.80 8.23 -13.33
C ASN A 57 -28.58 9.05 -12.04
N GLU A 58 -27.32 9.28 -11.59
CA GLU A 58 -27.04 10.14 -10.44
C GLU A 58 -26.12 11.34 -10.81
N PRO A 59 -26.59 12.60 -10.68
CA PRO A 59 -25.82 13.79 -11.06
C PRO A 59 -24.62 14.11 -10.15
N LYS A 60 -24.25 13.22 -9.21
CA LYS A 60 -23.17 13.45 -8.23
C LYS A 60 -21.80 13.00 -8.72
N GLU A 61 -21.69 11.94 -9.52
CA GLU A 61 -20.38 11.39 -9.90
C GLU A 61 -19.67 12.20 -11.00
N SER A 62 -20.45 12.84 -11.88
CA SER A 62 -19.95 13.89 -12.77
C SER A 62 -19.29 15.05 -12.00
N ARG A 63 -19.74 15.33 -10.77
CA ARG A 63 -19.12 16.34 -9.88
C ARG A 63 -17.82 15.83 -9.28
N LEU A 64 -17.73 14.55 -8.90
CA LEU A 64 -16.48 13.96 -8.40
C LEU A 64 -15.38 14.04 -9.45
N LYS A 65 -15.65 13.60 -10.68
CA LYS A 65 -14.69 13.70 -11.81
C LYS A 65 -14.27 15.14 -12.08
N SER A 66 -15.21 16.08 -12.03
CA SER A 66 -14.94 17.52 -12.21
C SER A 66 -14.13 18.12 -11.05
N PHE A 67 -14.41 17.69 -9.82
CA PHE A 67 -13.72 18.12 -8.61
C PHE A 67 -12.28 17.60 -8.58
N LEU A 68 -12.08 16.31 -8.88
CA LEU A 68 -10.76 15.69 -8.87
C LEU A 68 -9.87 16.25 -10.00
N SER A 69 -10.42 16.44 -11.20
CA SER A 69 -9.67 16.99 -12.34
C SER A 69 -9.30 18.47 -12.18
N SER A 70 -10.18 19.29 -11.58
CA SER A 70 -9.91 20.72 -11.35
C SER A 70 -8.90 21.00 -10.22
N THR A 71 -8.70 20.03 -9.32
CA THR A 71 -7.88 20.18 -8.09
C THR A 71 -6.59 19.35 -8.11
N GLN A 72 -6.02 19.12 -9.29
CA GLN A 72 -4.91 18.21 -9.62
C GLN A 72 -3.55 18.44 -8.90
N ARG A 73 -3.50 19.25 -7.83
CA ARG A 73 -2.26 19.66 -7.13
C ARG A 73 -1.76 18.66 -6.08
N VAL A 74 -2.29 17.44 -6.06
CA VAL A 74 -1.89 16.41 -5.09
C VAL A 74 -0.79 15.57 -5.72
N THR A 75 0.42 15.63 -5.17
CA THR A 75 1.59 14.93 -5.70
C THR A 75 2.02 13.75 -4.83
N THR A 76 1.30 13.48 -3.73
CA THR A 76 1.64 12.38 -2.82
C THR A 76 0.95 11.11 -3.29
N ALA A 77 1.74 10.04 -3.47
CA ALA A 77 1.23 8.76 -3.92
C ALA A 77 0.36 8.04 -2.87
N ASN A 78 0.75 8.12 -1.59
CA ASN A 78 -0.01 7.55 -0.46
C ASN A 78 -0.66 8.68 0.35
N ILE A 79 -1.98 8.65 0.46
CA ILE A 79 -2.74 9.67 1.20
C ILE A 79 -3.11 9.25 2.62
N ARG A 80 -2.78 8.02 3.04
CA ARG A 80 -3.07 7.46 4.36
C ARG A 80 -2.66 8.36 5.54
N PRO A 81 -1.48 9.03 5.54
CA PRO A 81 -1.10 9.94 6.63
C PRO A 81 -2.05 11.14 6.80
N PHE A 82 -2.88 11.42 5.81
CA PHE A 82 -3.80 12.55 5.78
C PHE A 82 -5.26 12.16 6.00
N LEU A 83 -5.61 10.90 5.71
CA LEU A 83 -6.89 10.30 6.10
C LEU A 83 -6.95 10.15 7.63
N ASN A 84 -5.83 9.79 8.24
CA ASN A 84 -5.76 9.41 9.65
C ASN A 84 -5.26 10.55 10.56
N LEU A 85 -5.39 11.83 10.18
CA LEU A 85 -4.96 12.94 11.04
C LEU A 85 -5.71 13.01 12.39
N SER A 86 -6.85 12.32 12.46
CA SER A 86 -7.67 12.11 13.66
C SER A 86 -7.16 10.97 14.55
N ASP A 87 -6.47 9.98 13.96
CA ASP A 87 -6.09 8.74 14.61
C ASP A 87 -4.59 8.75 14.91
N GLN A 88 -4.23 8.50 16.17
CA GLN A 88 -2.84 8.41 16.60
C GLN A 88 -2.07 7.46 15.68
N SER A 89 -0.87 7.85 15.25
CA SER A 89 0.00 7.12 14.30
C SER A 89 -0.19 5.60 14.42
N TYR A 90 -0.70 4.95 13.37
CA TYR A 90 -1.12 3.54 13.40
C TYR A 90 -0.04 2.58 13.95
N SER A 91 1.25 2.86 13.69
CA SER A 91 2.37 2.09 14.23
C SER A 91 2.53 2.18 15.76
N SER A 92 2.10 3.30 16.37
CA SER A 92 2.14 3.48 17.82
C SER A 92 1.07 2.70 18.59
N GLY A 93 0.06 2.17 17.88
CA GLY A 93 -0.96 1.27 18.43
C GLY A 93 -0.60 -0.22 18.36
N LEU A 94 0.44 -0.58 17.61
CA LEU A 94 0.88 -1.97 17.43
C LEU A 94 2.04 -2.27 18.38
N GLU A 95 1.74 -2.84 19.56
CA GLU A 95 2.71 -3.09 20.64
C GLU A 95 3.96 -3.85 20.17
N ASP A 96 3.82 -4.74 19.18
CA ASP A 96 4.88 -5.63 18.73
C ASP A 96 5.37 -5.34 17.29
N PHE A 97 5.08 -4.15 16.74
CA PHE A 97 5.48 -3.80 15.37
C PHE A 97 7.00 -3.77 15.17
N ASP A 98 7.75 -3.25 16.14
CA ASP A 98 9.21 -3.22 16.08
C ASP A 98 9.82 -4.63 15.98
N GLU A 99 9.20 -5.60 16.64
CA GLU A 99 9.61 -7.00 16.58
C GLU A 99 9.30 -7.62 15.22
N VAL A 100 8.10 -7.41 14.69
CA VAL A 100 7.72 -7.84 13.32
C VAL A 100 8.69 -7.24 12.29
N MET A 101 8.97 -5.95 12.38
CA MET A 101 9.92 -5.27 11.50
C MET A 101 11.34 -5.81 11.64
N ARG A 102 11.77 -6.18 12.85
CA ARG A 102 13.05 -6.85 13.06
C ARG A 102 13.07 -8.18 12.30
N PHE A 103 12.06 -9.04 12.47
CA PHE A 103 12.01 -10.34 11.79
C PHE A 103 12.01 -10.21 10.27
N LEU A 104 11.26 -9.24 9.73
CA LEU A 104 11.24 -8.93 8.31
C LEU A 104 12.61 -8.47 7.78
N LYS A 105 13.30 -7.60 8.53
CA LYS A 105 14.62 -7.07 8.14
C LYS A 105 15.74 -8.12 8.27
N THR A 106 15.61 -9.07 9.20
CA THR A 106 16.63 -10.11 9.46
C THR A 106 16.37 -11.43 8.74
N GLY A 107 15.21 -11.61 8.11
CA GLY A 107 14.84 -12.86 7.44
C GLY A 107 14.48 -14.00 8.40
N GLN A 108 14.07 -13.68 9.62
CA GLN A 108 13.65 -14.65 10.64
C GLN A 108 12.23 -15.16 10.34
N GLN A 109 12.14 -16.04 9.34
CA GLN A 109 10.87 -16.51 8.78
C GLN A 109 10.02 -17.33 9.76
N SER A 110 10.65 -18.16 10.60
CA SER A 110 9.90 -18.98 11.57
C SER A 110 9.25 -18.09 12.62
N GLU A 111 10.03 -17.15 13.15
CA GLU A 111 9.59 -16.20 14.15
C GLU A 111 8.52 -15.25 13.61
N LEU A 112 8.64 -14.84 12.34
CA LEU A 112 7.60 -14.07 11.66
C LEU A 112 6.29 -14.86 11.54
N LEU A 113 6.34 -16.12 11.13
CA LEU A 113 5.15 -16.96 11.00
C LEU A 113 4.49 -17.24 12.34
N ASP A 114 5.27 -17.55 13.36
CA ASP A 114 4.78 -17.73 14.73
C ASP A 114 4.10 -16.45 15.22
N ARG A 115 4.69 -15.29 14.92
CA ARG A 115 4.14 -13.99 15.30
C ARG A 115 2.83 -13.65 14.57
N ILE A 116 2.74 -13.94 13.26
CA ILE A 116 1.51 -13.76 12.49
C ILE A 116 0.40 -14.66 13.05
N LYS A 117 0.74 -15.91 13.34
CA LYS A 117 -0.19 -16.85 13.96
C LYS A 117 -0.67 -16.37 15.34
N ASP A 118 0.23 -15.87 16.18
CA ASP A 118 -0.12 -15.32 17.50
C ASP A 118 -1.09 -14.12 17.40
N ILE A 119 -0.91 -13.25 16.40
CA ILE A 119 -1.82 -12.13 16.14
C ILE A 119 -3.22 -12.65 15.83
N ARG A 120 -3.32 -13.63 14.93
CA ARG A 120 -4.58 -14.28 14.55
C ARG A 120 -5.24 -14.98 15.73
N GLU A 121 -4.49 -15.76 16.51
CA GLU A 121 -5.03 -16.50 17.68
C GLU A 121 -5.57 -15.57 18.78
N LYS A 122 -5.05 -14.34 18.86
CA LYS A 122 -5.55 -13.28 19.76
C LYS A 122 -6.75 -12.52 19.18
N GLY A 123 -7.22 -12.87 17.99
CA GLY A 123 -8.32 -12.20 17.30
C GLY A 123 -7.93 -10.87 16.62
N GLY A 124 -6.63 -10.63 16.43
CA GLY A 124 -6.13 -9.51 15.65
C GLY A 124 -6.06 -9.84 14.15
N SER A 125 -5.93 -8.80 13.32
CA SER A 125 -5.69 -8.93 11.88
C SER A 125 -4.28 -8.49 11.52
N PHE A 126 -3.66 -9.21 10.58
CA PHE A 126 -2.34 -8.84 10.05
C PHE A 126 -2.41 -7.66 9.06
N ASP A 127 -3.60 -7.23 8.64
CA ASP A 127 -3.82 -6.06 7.79
C ASP A 127 -3.19 -4.79 8.37
N GLN A 128 -3.41 -4.52 9.66
CA GLN A 128 -2.83 -3.36 10.34
C GLN A 128 -1.28 -3.37 10.33
N TYR A 129 -0.68 -4.56 10.37
CA TYR A 129 0.77 -4.71 10.27
C TYR A 129 1.22 -4.49 8.82
N CYS A 130 0.50 -5.01 7.83
CA CYS A 130 0.76 -4.78 6.41
C CYS A 130 0.70 -3.29 6.06
N ASP A 131 -0.26 -2.57 6.64
CA ASP A 131 -0.40 -1.12 6.50
C ASP A 131 0.80 -0.36 7.06
N ALA A 132 1.25 -0.71 8.27
CA ALA A 132 2.43 -0.10 8.87
C ALA A 132 3.73 -0.49 8.13
N ILE A 133 3.81 -1.69 7.57
CA ILE A 133 4.91 -2.12 6.71
C ILE A 133 4.95 -1.27 5.43
N ASP A 134 3.81 -1.04 4.78
CA ASP A 134 3.70 -0.21 3.57
C ASP A 134 4.20 1.23 3.82
N ASP A 135 3.80 1.85 4.94
CA ASP A 135 4.26 3.19 5.33
C ASP A 135 5.79 3.24 5.52
N GLU A 136 6.38 2.21 6.13
CA GLU A 136 7.83 2.09 6.33
C GLU A 136 8.57 1.86 4.98
N LEU A 137 8.03 1.00 4.11
CA LEU A 137 8.57 0.77 2.77
C LEU A 137 8.52 2.03 1.91
N GLN A 138 7.44 2.80 1.99
CA GLN A 138 7.33 4.10 1.33
C GLN A 138 8.36 5.09 1.87
N THR A 139 8.59 5.10 3.18
CA THR A 139 9.63 5.92 3.81
C THR A 139 10.99 5.57 3.22
N TYR A 140 11.36 4.28 3.17
CA TYR A 140 12.62 3.83 2.56
C TYR A 140 12.75 4.23 1.09
N GLN A 141 11.66 4.11 0.31
CA GLN A 141 11.64 4.54 -1.08
C GLN A 141 11.92 6.04 -1.22
N SER A 142 11.30 6.87 -0.38
CA SER A 142 11.44 8.34 -0.44
C SER A 142 12.87 8.83 -0.17
N ILE A 143 13.65 8.05 0.59
CA ILE A 143 15.05 8.34 0.93
C ILE A 143 16.04 7.43 0.17
N SER A 144 15.56 6.69 -0.84
CA SER A 144 16.37 5.80 -1.69
C SER A 144 17.21 4.79 -0.89
N ARG A 145 16.63 4.23 0.18
CA ARG A 145 17.25 3.17 0.98
C ARG A 145 16.69 1.81 0.58
N ASP A 146 17.24 1.25 -0.49
CA ASP A 146 16.67 0.04 -1.08
C ASP A 146 16.95 -1.24 -0.28
N GLN A 147 18.09 -1.32 0.43
CA GLN A 147 18.52 -2.53 1.16
C GLN A 147 17.50 -3.03 2.20
N PRO A 148 17.00 -2.20 3.14
CA PRO A 148 15.94 -2.62 4.06
C PRO A 148 14.64 -3.02 3.35
N MET A 149 14.28 -2.31 2.29
CA MET A 149 13.10 -2.59 1.48
C MET A 149 13.20 -3.96 0.81
N TYR A 150 14.35 -4.33 0.24
CA TYR A 150 14.61 -5.68 -0.30
C TYR A 150 14.45 -6.76 0.77
N ALA A 151 15.03 -6.58 1.95
CA ALA A 151 14.96 -7.57 3.02
C ALA A 151 13.51 -7.83 3.46
N ILE A 152 12.74 -6.77 3.64
CA ILE A 152 11.33 -6.86 4.04
C ILE A 152 10.50 -7.58 2.97
N ILE A 153 10.59 -7.14 1.71
CA ILE A 153 9.82 -7.74 0.60
C ILE A 153 10.19 -9.21 0.41
N ASN A 154 11.48 -9.55 0.45
CA ASN A 154 11.93 -10.93 0.33
C ASN A 154 11.41 -11.79 1.49
N SER A 155 11.43 -11.28 2.73
CA SER A 155 10.88 -12.00 3.88
C SER A 155 9.39 -12.28 3.71
N LEU A 156 8.60 -11.30 3.24
CA LEU A 156 7.17 -11.46 2.95
C LEU A 156 6.91 -12.49 1.85
N VAL A 157 7.67 -12.44 0.75
CA VAL A 157 7.56 -13.43 -0.35
C VAL A 157 7.89 -14.83 0.15
N ASN A 158 8.93 -15.01 0.97
CA ASN A 158 9.35 -16.32 1.44
C ASN A 158 8.36 -16.98 2.42
N VAL A 159 7.58 -16.19 3.15
CA VAL A 159 6.56 -16.74 4.05
C VAL A 159 5.19 -16.90 3.39
N PHE A 160 4.98 -16.32 2.21
CA PHE A 160 3.69 -16.20 1.53
C PHE A 160 2.90 -17.51 1.43
N ASP A 161 3.54 -18.58 0.94
CA ASP A 161 2.90 -19.89 0.74
C ASP A 161 2.53 -20.60 2.06
N ARG A 162 2.97 -20.06 3.20
CA ARG A 162 2.73 -20.60 4.55
C ARG A 162 1.68 -19.80 5.33
N LEU A 163 1.16 -18.72 4.75
CA LEU A 163 0.12 -17.87 5.32
C LEU A 163 -1.28 -18.42 4.99
N GLU A 164 -2.29 -18.03 5.77
CA GLU A 164 -3.70 -18.29 5.42
C GLU A 164 -4.17 -17.29 4.35
N GLU A 165 -5.29 -17.59 3.69
CA GLU A 165 -5.77 -16.83 2.52
C GLU A 165 -5.96 -15.34 2.80
N GLU A 166 -6.48 -14.98 3.97
CA GLU A 166 -6.65 -13.58 4.39
C GLU A 166 -5.29 -12.86 4.45
N GLU A 167 -4.29 -13.46 5.08
CA GLU A 167 -2.95 -12.87 5.19
C GLU A 167 -2.21 -12.86 3.84
N GLN A 168 -2.45 -13.85 2.97
CA GLN A 168 -1.93 -13.84 1.60
C GLN A 168 -2.49 -12.65 0.81
N ASN A 169 -3.78 -12.37 0.93
CA ASN A 169 -4.38 -11.21 0.27
C ASN A 169 -3.70 -9.91 0.74
N GLU A 170 -3.51 -9.73 2.04
CA GLU A 170 -2.87 -8.52 2.57
C GLU A 170 -1.40 -8.39 2.19
N VAL A 171 -0.63 -9.47 2.31
CA VAL A 171 0.78 -9.46 1.91
C VAL A 171 0.94 -9.25 0.41
N SER A 172 0.07 -9.82 -0.42
CA SER A 172 0.11 -9.64 -1.88
C SER A 172 -0.12 -8.18 -2.29
N ARG A 173 -1.02 -7.47 -1.60
CA ARG A 173 -1.29 -6.05 -1.82
C ARG A 173 -0.05 -5.20 -1.56
N VAL A 174 0.65 -5.44 -0.45
CA VAL A 174 1.90 -4.73 -0.12
C VAL A 174 2.99 -5.09 -1.11
N VAL A 175 3.30 -6.38 -1.27
CA VAL A 175 4.40 -6.85 -2.13
C VAL A 175 4.21 -6.43 -3.59
N GLY A 176 3.00 -6.60 -4.13
CA GLY A 176 2.67 -6.26 -5.53
C GLY A 176 2.92 -4.79 -5.87
N ARG A 177 2.69 -3.88 -4.91
CA ARG A 177 2.93 -2.44 -5.06
C ARG A 177 4.40 -2.12 -5.33
N TYR A 178 5.32 -2.85 -4.70
CA TYR A 178 6.75 -2.60 -4.81
C TYR A 178 7.43 -3.43 -5.92
N LEU A 179 6.85 -4.56 -6.34
CA LEU A 179 7.39 -5.38 -7.44
C LEU A 179 7.08 -4.83 -8.85
N THR A 180 6.02 -4.04 -9.01
CA THR A 180 5.54 -3.55 -10.33
C THR A 180 6.23 -2.28 -10.83
N ARG A 181 7.01 -1.57 -10.01
CA ARG A 181 7.66 -0.28 -10.37
C ARG A 181 9.12 -0.49 -10.82
N GLU A 182 9.74 0.49 -11.49
CA GLU A 182 11.12 0.39 -12.06
C GLU A 182 12.21 -0.08 -11.08
N PRO A 183 12.18 0.28 -9.77
CA PRO A 183 13.01 -0.39 -8.77
C PRO A 183 12.62 -1.87 -8.63
N GLY A 184 11.32 -2.16 -8.49
CA GLY A 184 10.63 -3.48 -8.48
C GLY A 184 11.10 -4.48 -9.53
N ARG A 185 11.30 -4.04 -10.77
CA ARG A 185 11.87 -4.89 -11.83
C ARG A 185 13.33 -5.29 -11.57
N GLN A 186 14.08 -4.47 -10.83
CA GLN A 186 15.38 -4.88 -10.29
C GLN A 186 15.24 -5.84 -9.09
N PHE A 187 14.14 -5.80 -8.31
CA PHE A 187 13.86 -6.76 -7.22
C PHE A 187 13.75 -8.19 -7.76
N LEU A 188 13.12 -8.38 -8.93
CA LEU A 188 12.96 -9.71 -9.54
C LEU A 188 14.31 -10.42 -9.76
N LYS A 189 15.40 -9.69 -9.99
CA LYS A 189 16.75 -10.26 -10.20
C LYS A 189 17.37 -10.80 -8.90
N TYR A 190 16.90 -10.36 -7.74
CA TYR A 190 17.40 -10.78 -6.42
C TYR A 190 16.48 -11.79 -5.71
N LEU A 191 15.27 -12.01 -6.25
CA LEU A 191 14.34 -13.05 -5.81
C LEU A 191 14.60 -14.41 -6.50
N ASP A 192 15.47 -14.42 -7.52
CA ASP A 192 15.91 -15.65 -8.15
C ASP A 192 16.83 -16.41 -7.17
N ALA A 193 16.48 -17.65 -6.81
CA ALA A 193 17.26 -18.47 -5.86
C ALA A 193 18.75 -18.63 -6.26
N SER A 194 19.05 -18.36 -7.53
CA SER A 194 20.39 -18.32 -8.12
C SER A 194 21.27 -17.15 -7.61
N SER A 195 20.69 -16.02 -7.17
CA SER A 195 21.45 -14.81 -6.82
C SER A 195 22.08 -14.82 -5.42
N VAL A 196 21.76 -15.83 -4.59
CA VAL A 196 22.36 -16.03 -3.25
C VAL A 196 23.66 -16.87 -3.32
N SER A 197 23.95 -17.48 -4.47
CA SER A 197 25.23 -18.15 -4.68
C SER A 197 26.22 -17.15 -5.27
N TYR A 198 27.03 -16.50 -4.43
CA TYR A 198 28.45 -16.13 -4.64
C TYR A 198 28.87 -14.97 -3.73
N THR A 199 29.11 -15.26 -2.44
CA THR A 199 30.13 -14.54 -1.68
C THR A 199 30.81 -15.48 -0.67
N HIS A 200 31.56 -16.44 -1.19
CA HIS A 200 32.72 -16.97 -0.47
C HIS A 200 33.93 -16.82 -1.37
N LEU A 201 34.78 -15.85 -1.04
CA LEU A 201 36.24 -15.89 -1.13
C LEU A 201 36.80 -14.76 -0.28
#